data_AF-U4T497-F1
#
_entry.id   AF-U4T497-F1
#
_cell.length_a   1.000
_cell.length_b   1.000
_cell.length_c   1.000
_cell.angle_alpha   90.00
_cell.angle_beta   90.00
_cell.angle_gamma   90.00
#
_symmetry.space_group_name_H-M   'P 1'
#
loop_
_entity.id
_entity.type
_entity.pdbx_description
1 polymer ?
#
loop_
_entity_poly.entity_id
_entity_poly.type
_entity_poly.pdbx_seq_one_letter_code
_entity_poly.pdbx_strand_id
1 'polypeptide(L)'
;MTTEVKVKPKSIVKLKKRSAKAANQLQRIVEPLNYRLKPRGMMVWWDGEEYMLNTEAADRSVGTTLFLDDHCLLQLMAMTDCKLITFLKGF
;
A
#
# COMPACT_ATOMS: atom_id res chain seq x y z
N MET A 1 17.64 2.23 -35.20
CA MET A 1 16.61 1.21 -35.44
C MET A 1 15.60 1.30 -34.31
N THR A 2 14.41 1.83 -34.58
CA THR A 2 13.34 2.01 -33.59
C THR A 2 12.46 0.77 -33.62
N THR A 3 12.53 -0.06 -32.58
CA THR A 3 11.70 -1.26 -32.47
C THR A 3 10.25 -0.82 -32.17
N GLU A 4 9.39 -0.82 -33.20
CA GLU A 4 7.96 -0.59 -33.00
C GLU A 4 7.35 -1.74 -32.20
N VAL A 5 7.16 -1.54 -30.90
CA VAL A 5 6.46 -2.49 -30.05
C VAL A 5 4.99 -2.46 -30.42
N LYS A 6 4.56 -3.41 -31.26
CA LYS A 6 3.15 -3.60 -31.65
C LYS A 6 2.36 -4.17 -30.47
N VAL A 7 1.96 -3.31 -29.53
CA VAL A 7 1.18 -3.70 -28.36
C VAL A 7 -0.25 -4.07 -28.81
N LYS A 8 -0.65 -5.33 -28.63
CA LYS A 8 -1.99 -5.81 -29.02
C LYS A 8 -3.07 -5.03 -28.25
N PRO A 9 -4.20 -4.60 -28.86
CA PRO A 9 -5.24 -3.81 -28.19
C PRO A 9 -5.78 -4.46 -26.90
N LYS A 10 -5.87 -5.79 -26.87
CA LYS A 10 -6.28 -6.57 -25.69
C LYS A 10 -5.31 -6.46 -24.50
N SER A 11 -4.00 -6.26 -24.73
CA SER A 11 -3.04 -6.07 -23.64
C SER A 11 -3.10 -4.65 -23.07
N ILE A 12 -3.37 -3.64 -23.91
CA ILE A 12 -3.58 -2.25 -23.47
C ILE A 12 -4.79 -2.14 -22.54
N VAL A 13 -5.91 -2.78 -22.90
CA VAL A 13 -7.13 -2.78 -22.07
C VAL A 13 -6.89 -3.48 -20.72
N LYS A 14 -6.17 -4.61 -20.71
CA LYS A 14 -5.79 -5.29 -19.46
C LYS A 14 -4.87 -4.42 -18.59
N LEU A 15 -3.92 -3.72 -19.20
CA LEU A 15 -3.05 -2.77 -18.49
C LEU A 15 -3.86 -1.65 -17.84
N LYS A 16 -4.79 -1.05 -18.60
CA LYS A 16 -5.68 0.03 -18.09
C LYS A 16 -6.55 -0.43 -16.92
N LYS A 17 -7.06 -1.67 -16.94
CA LYS A 17 -7.82 -2.23 -15.82
C LYS A 17 -6.96 -2.43 -14.58
N ARG A 18 -5.74 -2.94 -14.74
CA ARG A 18 -4.79 -3.12 -13.64
C ARG A 18 -4.35 -1.76 -13.06
N SER A 19 -4.07 -0.77 -13.90
CA SER A 19 -3.71 0.58 -13.44
C SER A 19 -4.87 1.27 -12.72
N ALA A 20 -6.11 1.11 -13.19
CA ALA A 20 -7.29 1.65 -12.52
C ALA A 20 -7.53 0.99 -11.16
N LYS A 21 -7.38 -0.34 -11.05
CA LYS A 21 -7.43 -1.06 -9.77
C LYS A 21 -6.35 -0.53 -8.83
N ALA A 22 -5.12 -0.39 -9.34
CA ALA A 22 -3.98 0.10 -8.58
C ALA A 22 -4.19 1.51 -8.02
N ALA A 23 -4.58 2.45 -8.87
CA ALA A 23 -4.88 3.82 -8.46
C ALA A 23 -5.98 3.86 -7.37
N ASN A 24 -7.00 3.02 -7.50
CA ASN A 24 -8.09 2.94 -6.54
C ASN A 24 -7.61 2.41 -5.17
N GLN A 25 -6.79 1.36 -5.15
CA GLN A 25 -6.20 0.85 -3.89
C GLN A 25 -5.31 1.90 -3.22
N LEU A 26 -4.46 2.59 -3.99
CA LEU A 26 -3.59 3.64 -3.46
C LEU A 26 -4.39 4.80 -2.86
N GLN A 27 -5.39 5.33 -3.59
CA GLN A 27 -6.16 6.49 -3.15
C GLN A 27 -7.13 6.20 -2.00
N ARG A 28 -7.74 5.00 -1.97
CA ARG A 28 -8.78 4.70 -0.96
C ARG A 28 -8.24 4.13 0.32
N ILE A 29 -7.07 3.49 0.28
CA ILE A 29 -6.56 2.71 1.41
C ILE A 29 -5.20 3.22 1.83
N VAL A 30 -4.22 3.22 0.92
CA VAL A 30 -2.82 3.54 1.26
C VAL A 30 -2.67 5.00 1.66
N GLU A 31 -3.19 5.94 0.88
CA GLU A 31 -3.08 7.38 1.16
C GLU A 31 -3.74 7.78 2.50
N PRO A 32 -4.99 7.39 2.82
CA PRO A 32 -5.61 7.70 4.11
C PRO A 32 -4.88 7.06 5.30
N LEU A 33 -4.41 5.81 5.17
CA LEU A 33 -3.63 5.16 6.22
C LEU A 33 -2.29 5.88 6.43
N ASN A 34 -1.59 6.23 5.36
CA ASN A 34 -0.32 6.95 5.45
C ASN A 34 -0.45 8.35 6.04
N TYR A 35 -1.54 9.07 5.74
CA TYR A 35 -1.81 10.34 6.39
C TYR A 35 -1.86 10.21 7.92
N ARG A 36 -2.46 9.12 8.41
CA ARG A 36 -2.57 8.83 9.85
C ARG A 36 -1.29 8.26 10.45
N LEU A 37 -0.52 7.50 9.69
CA LEU A 37 0.71 6.82 10.15
C LEU A 37 1.94 7.73 10.11
N LYS A 38 2.00 8.70 9.20
CA LYS A 38 3.16 9.58 8.99
C LYS A 38 3.63 10.33 10.25
N PRO A 39 2.76 10.91 11.11
CA PRO A 39 3.19 11.56 12.35
C PRO A 39 3.86 10.62 13.35
N ARG A 40 3.70 9.30 13.16
CA ARG A 40 4.21 8.25 14.02
C ARG A 40 5.45 7.57 13.44
N GLY A 41 5.96 8.09 12.32
CA GLY A 41 7.11 7.51 11.64
C GLY A 41 6.81 6.17 10.99
N MET A 42 5.56 5.88 10.62
CA MET A 42 5.17 4.60 9.99
C MET A 42 4.58 4.83 8.60
N MET A 43 4.62 3.81 7.74
CA MET A 43 4.08 3.88 6.38
C MET A 43 3.57 2.53 5.88
N VAL A 44 2.38 2.51 5.29
CA VAL A 44 1.85 1.40 4.48
C VAL A 44 2.19 1.62 3.01
N TRP A 45 2.52 0.55 2.30
CA TRP A 45 2.61 0.53 0.85
C TRP A 45 1.92 -0.71 0.27
N TRP A 46 1.69 -0.67 -1.03
CA TRP A 46 1.09 -1.76 -1.80
C TRP A 46 1.92 -1.96 -3.07
N ASP A 47 2.35 -3.20 -3.34
CA ASP A 47 3.22 -3.52 -4.48
C ASP A 47 2.45 -3.95 -5.75
N GLY A 48 1.14 -4.14 -5.64
CA GLY A 48 0.29 -4.68 -6.70
C GLY A 48 -0.44 -5.95 -6.29
N GLU A 49 0.03 -6.64 -5.25
CA GLU A 49 -0.51 -7.90 -4.75
C GLU A 49 -0.75 -7.81 -3.23
N GLU A 50 0.24 -7.36 -2.47
CA GLU A 50 0.22 -7.37 -1.01
C GLU A 50 0.39 -5.97 -0.40
N TYR A 51 -0.21 -5.81 0.78
CA TYR A 51 -0.01 -4.63 1.61
C TYR A 51 1.09 -4.89 2.62
N MET A 52 1.92 -3.90 2.85
CA MET A 52 3.01 -3.98 3.80
C MET A 52 3.04 -2.71 4.63
N LEU A 53 3.26 -2.87 5.92
CA LEU A 53 3.49 -1.79 6.86
C LEU A 53 4.96 -1.80 7.26
N ASN A 54 5.61 -0.65 7.17
CA ASN A 54 6.91 -0.42 7.76
C ASN A 54 6.77 0.49 8.99
N THR A 55 7.41 0.09 10.08
CA THR A 55 7.48 0.83 11.34
C THR A 55 8.39 2.05 11.27
N GLU A 56 9.21 2.18 10.23
CA GLU A 56 10.03 3.36 9.94
C GLU A 56 9.72 3.93 8.55
N ALA A 57 9.14 5.12 8.52
CA ALA A 57 8.60 5.79 7.33
C ALA A 57 9.68 6.34 6.40
N ALA A 58 10.94 6.39 6.84
CA ALA A 58 12.03 7.09 6.14
C ALA A 58 12.71 6.21 5.08
N ASP A 59 12.76 4.89 5.27
CA ASP A 59 13.47 4.00 4.37
C ASP A 59 12.81 2.61 4.33
N ARG A 60 12.53 2.08 3.13
CA ARG A 60 11.97 0.73 2.98
C ARG A 60 12.94 -0.37 3.39
N SER A 61 14.23 -0.05 3.50
CA SER A 61 15.31 -0.96 3.87
C SER A 61 15.67 -0.90 5.35
N VAL A 62 15.08 0.03 6.11
CA VAL A 62 15.31 0.23 7.54
C VAL A 62 13.96 0.11 8.26
N GLY A 63 13.91 -0.63 9.36
CA GLY A 63 12.69 -0.90 10.13
C GLY A 63 12.10 -2.30 9.93
N THR A 64 11.03 -2.59 10.66
CA THR A 64 10.33 -3.89 10.60
C THR A 64 9.21 -3.79 9.58
N THR A 65 9.29 -4.61 8.53
CA THR A 65 8.21 -4.73 7.55
C THR A 65 7.30 -5.89 7.91
N LEU A 66 6.00 -5.60 8.03
CA LEU A 66 4.95 -6.57 8.28
C LEU A 66 4.04 -6.66 7.06
N PHE A 67 3.78 -7.88 6.60
CA PHE A 67 2.75 -8.14 5.60
C PHE A 67 1.37 -8.03 6.23
N LEU A 68 0.46 -7.36 5.52
CA LEU A 68 -0.91 -7.13 5.94
C LEU A 68 -1.84 -7.96 5.07
N ASP A 69 -2.54 -8.91 5.67
CA ASP A 69 -3.70 -9.53 5.05
C ASP A 69 -4.90 -8.57 5.05
N ASP A 70 -5.95 -8.92 4.30
CA ASP A 70 -7.18 -8.12 4.19
C ASP A 70 -7.82 -7.84 5.56
N HIS A 71 -7.72 -8.77 6.50
CA HIS A 71 -8.29 -8.63 7.83
C HIS A 71 -7.52 -7.58 8.66
N CYS A 72 -6.18 -7.63 8.66
CA CYS A 72 -5.31 -6.66 9.30
C CYS A 72 -5.47 -5.28 8.69
N LEU A 73 -5.58 -5.19 7.36
CA LEU A 73 -5.80 -3.94 6.65
C LEU A 73 -7.14 -3.28 7.04
N LEU A 74 -8.23 -4.06 7.07
CA LEU A 74 -9.54 -3.57 7.50
C LEU A 74 -9.53 -3.13 8.96
N GLN A 75 -8.84 -3.87 9.83
CA GLN A 75 -8.67 -3.48 11.23
C GLN A 75 -7.90 -2.16 11.36
N LEU A 76 -6.79 -1.98 10.64
CA LEU A 76 -6.02 -0.73 10.65
C LEU A 76 -6.86 0.46 10.16
N MET A 77 -7.69 0.26 9.14
CA MET A 77 -8.59 1.33 8.67
C MET A 77 -9.67 1.67 9.70
N ALA A 78 -10.23 0.68 10.38
CA ALA A 78 -11.31 0.85 11.34
C ALA A 78 -10.84 1.30 12.74
N MET A 79 -9.57 1.05 13.09
CA MET A 79 -9.03 1.41 14.39
C MET A 79 -8.89 2.91 14.54
N THR A 80 -9.18 3.44 15.73
CA THR A 80 -8.82 4.80 16.09
C THR A 80 -7.31 4.93 16.24
N ASP A 81 -6.83 6.14 16.07
CA ASP A 81 -5.41 6.50 16.17
C ASP A 81 -4.70 6.00 17.45
N CYS A 82 -5.39 6.02 18.60
CA CYS A 82 -4.85 5.50 19.85
C CYS A 82 -4.71 3.96 19.84
N LYS A 83 -5.68 3.24 19.25
CA LYS A 83 -5.64 1.77 19.16
C LYS A 83 -4.61 1.29 18.15
N LEU A 84 -4.44 2.04 17.06
CA LEU A 84 -3.40 1.83 16.06
C LEU A 84 -2.02 1.79 16.71
N ILE A 85 -1.74 2.73 17.62
CA ILE A 85 -0.46 2.79 18.36
C ILE A 85 -0.26 1.54 19.23
N THR A 86 -1.27 1.14 19.99
CA THR A 86 -1.16 -0.03 20.88
C THR A 86 -0.96 -1.31 20.07
N PHE A 87 -1.68 -1.47 18.96
CA PHE A 87 -1.52 -2.61 18.06
C PHE A 87 -0.09 -2.66 17.50
N LEU A 88 0.45 -1.54 17.05
CA LEU A 88 1.77 -1.47 16.42
C LEU A 88 2.96 -1.51 17.39
N LYS A 89 2.74 -1.29 18.69
CA LYS A 89 3.75 -1.48 19.75
C LYS A 89 3.84 -2.91 20.27
N GLY A 90 2.86 -3.75 19.94
CA GLY A 90 2.82 -5.16 20.36
C GLY A 90 3.52 -6.12 19.41
N PHE A 91 4.06 -5.62 18.30
CA PHE A 91 4.86 -6.36 17.32
C PHE A 91 6.33 -5.95 17.41
#